data_AF-A0A1V3WMZ1-F1
#
_entry.id   AF-A0A1V3WMZ1-F1
#
_cell.length_a   1.000
_cell.length_b   1.000
_cell.length_c   1.000
_cell.angle_alpha   90.00
_cell.angle_beta   90.00
_cell.angle_gamma   90.00
#
_symmetry.space_group_name_H-M   'P 1'
#
loop_
_entity.id
_entity.type
_entity.pdbx_description
1 polymer ?
#
loop_
_entity_poly.entity_id
_entity_poly.type
_entity_poly.pdbx_seq_one_letter_code
_entity_poly.pdbx_strand_id
1 'polypeptide(L)'
;MCCNESGGVIDDLIAYYVDDDEIFLVPNAANTAAVVGALQDVAPGDLAITNLHRSYAVLAVQGPRSTDVLSALGLPTDMDYMGYADSAYSGVPVRVCRTGYTGEHGYELLPPWETAGVVFDALVDAVSDAGGQPAGLGARDTLRTEMGYPLHGHELSPEISPLQARCGWAIGWKKDAFFGRDALLAEKAAGPRRLLRDCGWSAAACCVPV
;
A
#
# COMPACT_ATOMS: atom_id res chain seq x y z
N MET A 1 8.75 0.17 -5.52
CA MET A 1 8.53 -1.20 -5.99
C MET A 1 9.81 -2.00 -5.84
N CYS A 2 9.70 -3.17 -5.23
CA CYS A 2 10.74 -4.19 -5.19
C CYS A 2 10.59 -5.05 -6.45
N CYS A 3 11.64 -5.15 -7.28
CA CYS A 3 11.59 -5.88 -8.55
C CYS A 3 12.63 -7.01 -8.56
N ASN A 4 12.43 -8.02 -9.40
CA ASN A 4 13.46 -9.03 -9.68
C ASN A 4 14.41 -8.54 -10.79
N GLU A 5 15.46 -9.33 -11.07
CA GLU A 5 16.46 -9.00 -12.10
C GLU A 5 15.86 -8.84 -13.50
N SER A 6 14.77 -9.55 -13.80
CA SER A 6 14.02 -9.46 -15.06
C SER A 6 13.11 -8.23 -15.14
N GLY A 7 13.05 -7.40 -14.10
CA GLY A 7 12.22 -6.20 -14.01
C GLY A 7 10.76 -6.45 -13.62
N GLY A 8 10.38 -7.68 -13.31
CA GLY A 8 9.06 -8.00 -12.77
C GLY A 8 8.93 -7.63 -11.30
N VAL A 9 7.72 -7.34 -10.83
CA VAL A 9 7.47 -6.81 -9.48
C VAL A 9 7.38 -7.94 -8.45
N ILE A 10 8.36 -8.00 -7.54
CA ILE A 10 8.29 -8.83 -6.33
C ILE A 10 7.20 -8.29 -5.43
N ASP A 11 7.18 -6.97 -5.22
CA ASP A 11 6.12 -6.30 -4.48
C ASP A 11 6.06 -4.78 -4.75
N ASP A 12 4.86 -4.22 -4.66
CA ASP A 12 4.67 -2.79 -4.38
C ASP A 12 4.50 -2.60 -2.88
N LEU A 13 5.14 -1.57 -2.33
CA LEU A 13 5.20 -1.34 -0.89
C LEU A 13 5.35 0.15 -0.59
N ILE A 14 4.95 0.54 0.61
CA ILE A 14 5.19 1.89 1.15
C ILE A 14 6.45 1.85 2.01
N ALA A 15 7.28 2.89 1.90
CA ALA A 15 8.47 3.07 2.72
C ALA A 15 8.36 4.40 3.46
N TYR A 16 8.41 4.33 4.80
CA TYR A 16 8.48 5.50 5.66
C TYR A 16 9.90 5.71 6.13
N TYR A 17 10.42 6.91 5.90
CA TYR A 17 11.67 7.35 6.49
C TYR A 17 11.42 7.70 7.96
N VAL A 18 12.06 6.98 8.88
CA VAL A 18 11.89 7.22 10.32
C VAL A 18 12.95 8.19 10.79
N ASP A 19 14.22 7.82 10.61
CA ASP A 19 15.39 8.65 10.84
C ASP A 19 16.56 8.14 9.97
N ASP A 20 17.77 8.63 10.23
CA ASP A 20 18.98 8.26 9.47
C ASP A 20 19.32 6.76 9.60
N ASP A 21 18.84 6.08 10.64
CA ASP A 21 19.15 4.69 10.98
C ASP A 21 17.95 3.73 10.76
N GLU A 22 16.74 4.24 10.55
CA GLU A 22 15.52 3.43 10.39
C GLU A 22 14.66 3.81 9.17
N ILE A 23 14.34 2.78 8.36
CA ILE A 23 13.28 2.82 7.34
C ILE A 23 12.22 1.78 7.70
N PHE A 24 10.97 2.20 7.79
CA PHE A 24 9.84 1.32 8.07
C PHE A 24 9.09 0.96 6.79
N LEU A 25 9.04 -0.33 6.44
CA LEU A 25 8.44 -0.82 5.19
C LEU A 25 7.10 -1.51 5.45
N VAL A 26 6.11 -1.21 4.59
CA VAL A 26 4.79 -1.85 4.59
C VAL A 26 4.58 -2.56 3.24
N PRO A 27 5.05 -3.82 3.11
CA PRO A 27 4.80 -4.68 1.94
C PRO A 27 3.40 -5.32 1.97
N ASN A 28 2.97 -5.88 0.83
CA ASN A 28 1.78 -6.71 0.79
C ASN A 28 1.96 -7.95 1.67
N ALA A 29 0.88 -8.37 2.32
CA ALA A 29 0.92 -9.48 3.28
C ALA A 29 1.45 -10.79 2.66
N ALA A 30 1.02 -11.11 1.44
CA ALA A 30 1.43 -12.35 0.73
C ALA A 30 2.91 -12.34 0.32
N ASN A 31 3.49 -11.16 0.11
CA ASN A 31 4.83 -11.01 -0.48
C ASN A 31 5.90 -10.62 0.55
N THR A 32 5.52 -10.42 1.82
CA THR A 32 6.43 -9.91 2.85
C THR A 32 7.70 -10.74 2.99
N ALA A 33 7.59 -12.08 2.96
CA ALA A 33 8.75 -12.97 3.04
C ALA A 33 9.70 -12.82 1.84
N ALA A 34 9.17 -12.64 0.63
CA ALA A 34 9.96 -12.43 -0.58
C ALA A 34 10.67 -11.07 -0.56
N VAL A 35 10.00 -10.01 -0.10
CA VAL A 35 10.60 -8.69 0.09
C VAL A 35 11.74 -8.73 1.11
N VAL A 36 11.52 -9.38 2.26
CA VAL A 36 12.54 -9.55 3.29
C VAL A 36 13.76 -10.29 2.75
N GLY A 37 13.56 -11.41 2.05
CA GLY A 37 14.65 -12.17 1.43
C GLY A 37 15.44 -11.32 0.42
N ALA A 38 14.75 -10.64 -0.49
CA ALA A 38 15.38 -9.79 -1.49
C ALA A 38 16.21 -8.65 -0.86
N LEU A 39 15.76 -8.08 0.27
CA LEU A 39 16.52 -7.07 1.01
C LEU A 39 17.72 -7.68 1.73
N GLN A 40 17.56 -8.84 2.37
CA GLN A 40 18.64 -9.53 3.08
C GLN A 40 19.77 -9.96 2.15
N ASP A 41 19.45 -10.37 0.92
CA ASP A 41 20.44 -10.80 -0.07
C ASP A 41 21.41 -9.67 -0.48
N VAL A 42 20.99 -8.41 -0.34
CA VAL A 42 21.79 -7.24 -0.73
C VAL A 42 22.20 -6.34 0.44
N ALA A 43 21.70 -6.62 1.64
CA ALA A 43 21.97 -5.79 2.82
C ALA A 43 23.47 -5.83 3.17
N PRO A 44 24.11 -4.67 3.41
CA PRO A 44 25.46 -4.65 3.95
C PRO A 44 25.46 -5.19 5.40
N GLY A 45 26.62 -5.62 5.89
CA GLY A 45 26.73 -6.33 7.16
C GLY A 45 26.35 -5.53 8.41
N ASP A 46 26.26 -4.20 8.29
CA ASP A 46 25.84 -3.26 9.33
C ASP A 46 24.35 -2.89 9.27
N LEU A 47 23.62 -3.33 8.24
CA LEU A 47 22.18 -3.11 8.10
C LEU A 47 21.37 -4.33 8.53
N ALA A 48 20.51 -4.16 9.52
CA ALA A 48 19.60 -5.21 9.98
C ALA A 48 18.25 -5.15 9.24
N ILE A 49 17.83 -6.26 8.62
CA ILE A 49 16.48 -6.41 8.05
C ILE A 49 15.63 -7.24 9.02
N THR A 50 14.72 -6.58 9.73
CA THR A 50 13.84 -7.22 10.73
C THR A 50 12.43 -7.42 10.15
N ASN A 51 11.98 -8.67 10.10
CA ASN A 51 10.62 -8.98 9.66
C ASN A 51 9.59 -8.79 10.79
N LEU A 52 8.81 -7.70 10.71
CA LEU A 52 7.79 -7.33 11.69
C LEU A 52 6.35 -7.69 11.25
N HIS A 53 6.20 -8.56 10.25
CA HIS A 53 4.90 -8.93 9.66
C HIS A 53 3.85 -9.40 10.68
N ARG A 54 4.28 -10.05 11.77
CA ARG A 54 3.40 -10.54 12.84
C ARG A 54 3.30 -9.61 14.04
N SER A 55 4.04 -8.49 14.02
CA SER A 55 4.17 -7.59 15.16
C SER A 55 3.14 -6.46 15.13
N TYR A 56 2.58 -6.14 13.97
CA TYR A 56 1.63 -5.02 13.79
C TYR A 56 0.34 -5.47 13.14
N ALA A 57 -0.76 -4.83 13.51
CA ALA A 57 -1.97 -4.80 12.69
C ALA A 57 -1.92 -3.63 11.71
N VAL A 58 -2.75 -3.66 10.67
CA VAL A 58 -2.99 -2.51 9.78
C VAL A 58 -4.48 -2.26 9.72
N LEU A 59 -4.92 -1.12 10.23
CA LEU A 59 -6.32 -0.70 10.27
C LEU A 59 -6.50 0.54 9.40
N ALA A 60 -7.36 0.46 8.37
CA ALA A 60 -7.57 1.56 7.44
C ALA A 60 -8.90 2.28 7.70
N VAL A 61 -8.86 3.59 7.86
CA VAL A 61 -10.05 4.46 7.96
C VAL A 61 -10.09 5.35 6.74
N GLN A 62 -11.00 5.06 5.82
CA GLN A 62 -11.02 5.68 4.49
C GLN A 62 -12.38 6.34 4.23
N GLY A 63 -12.37 7.52 3.61
CA GLY A 63 -13.56 8.29 3.27
C GLY A 63 -13.52 9.73 3.79
N PRO A 64 -14.46 10.59 3.34
CA PRO A 64 -14.42 12.02 3.57
C PRO A 64 -14.49 12.44 5.06
N ARG A 65 -14.98 11.55 5.93
CA ARG A 65 -15.08 11.78 7.39
C ARG A 65 -13.95 11.12 8.18
N SER A 66 -12.94 10.55 7.54
CA SER A 66 -11.83 9.84 8.23
C SER A 66 -11.06 10.77 9.18
N THR A 67 -10.89 12.05 8.82
CA THR A 67 -10.30 13.06 9.72
C THR A 67 -11.14 13.28 10.98
N ASP A 68 -12.47 13.35 10.86
CA ASP A 68 -13.37 13.52 12.01
C ASP A 68 -13.27 12.31 12.95
N VAL A 69 -13.26 11.10 12.38
CA VAL A 69 -13.13 9.84 13.12
C VAL A 69 -11.84 9.80 13.94
N LEU A 70 -10.69 10.08 13.32
CA LEU A 70 -9.41 10.08 14.03
C LEU A 70 -9.34 11.20 15.07
N SER A 71 -9.84 12.39 14.75
CA SER A 71 -9.85 13.52 15.68
C SER A 71 -10.70 13.25 16.92
N ALA A 72 -11.83 12.55 16.78
CA ALA A 72 -12.67 12.14 17.90
C ALA A 72 -11.96 11.18 18.87
N LEU A 73 -10.99 10.41 18.37
CA LEU A 73 -10.14 9.53 19.17
C LEU A 73 -8.86 10.22 19.68
N GLY A 74 -8.67 11.51 19.38
CA GLY A 74 -7.46 12.25 19.75
C GLY A 74 -6.21 11.82 18.98
N LEU A 75 -6.37 11.17 17.81
CA LEU A 75 -5.27 10.75 16.95
C LEU A 75 -4.87 11.85 15.96
N PRO A 76 -3.58 11.91 15.55
CA PRO A 76 -3.10 12.97 14.67
C PRO A 76 -3.69 12.87 13.27
N THR A 77 -4.04 14.02 12.70
CA THR A 77 -4.60 14.16 11.35
C THR A 77 -3.91 15.23 10.50
N ASP A 78 -3.12 16.10 11.13
CA ASP A 78 -2.36 17.17 10.47
C ASP A 78 -1.03 16.64 9.94
N MET A 79 -1.07 16.08 8.72
CA MET A 79 0.11 15.59 8.01
C MET A 79 -0.15 15.53 6.50
N ASP A 80 0.90 15.72 5.71
CA ASP A 80 0.84 15.62 4.26
C ASP A 80 0.56 14.19 3.79
N TYR A 81 0.05 14.03 2.56
CA TYR A 81 -0.09 12.72 1.93
C TYR A 81 1.26 11.98 1.88
N MET A 82 1.24 10.68 2.21
CA MET A 82 2.44 9.84 2.44
C MET A 82 3.27 10.21 3.69
N GLY A 83 2.80 11.16 4.50
CA GLY A 83 3.34 11.43 5.83
C GLY A 83 2.81 10.46 6.90
N TYR A 84 3.44 10.47 8.06
CA TYR A 84 2.99 9.74 9.23
C TYR A 84 3.28 10.52 10.52
N ALA A 85 2.61 10.16 11.59
CA ALA A 85 2.92 10.59 12.95
C ALA A 85 2.69 9.44 13.94
N ASP A 86 3.57 9.35 14.94
CA ASP A 86 3.42 8.39 16.04
C ASP A 86 2.59 9.04 17.17
N SER A 87 1.68 8.27 17.74
CA SER A 87 0.80 8.67 18.84
C SER A 87 0.45 7.46 19.71
N ALA A 88 -0.51 7.62 20.62
CA ALA A 88 -1.10 6.52 21.37
C ALA A 88 -2.59 6.71 21.58
N TYR A 89 -3.33 5.60 21.61
CA TYR A 89 -4.74 5.56 22.01
C TYR A 89 -4.91 4.64 23.21
N SER A 90 -5.43 5.17 24.32
CA SER A 90 -5.61 4.40 25.56
C SER A 90 -4.34 3.65 26.02
N GLY A 91 -3.17 4.26 25.84
CA GLY A 91 -1.87 3.68 26.17
C GLY A 91 -1.30 2.71 25.14
N VAL A 92 -2.03 2.39 24.05
CA VAL A 92 -1.54 1.59 22.93
C VAL A 92 -0.81 2.50 21.96
N PRO A 93 0.49 2.27 21.65
CA PRO A 93 1.20 3.05 20.65
C PRO A 93 0.62 2.79 19.26
N VAL A 94 0.49 3.84 18.45
CA VAL A 94 -0.06 3.77 17.10
C VAL A 94 0.74 4.68 16.18
N ARG A 95 1.29 4.10 15.11
CA ARG A 95 1.75 4.89 13.96
C ARG A 95 0.56 5.18 13.06
N VAL A 96 0.27 6.46 12.84
CA VAL A 96 -0.83 6.92 11.97
C VAL A 96 -0.23 7.45 10.68
N CYS A 97 -0.60 6.84 9.56
CA CYS A 97 -0.10 7.19 8.24
C CYS A 97 -1.20 7.81 7.40
N ARG A 98 -0.88 8.88 6.67
CA ARG A 98 -1.76 9.53 5.70
C ARG A 98 -1.65 8.84 4.34
N THR A 99 -2.11 7.58 4.33
CA THR A 99 -2.09 6.68 3.18
C THR A 99 -3.40 5.92 3.06
N GLY A 100 -3.63 5.30 1.91
CA GLY A 100 -4.89 4.61 1.63
C GLY A 100 -4.91 3.96 0.27
N TYR A 101 -5.88 3.06 0.09
CA TYR A 101 -6.03 2.23 -1.10
C TYR A 101 -7.42 2.31 -1.71
N THR A 102 -8.12 3.44 -1.50
CA THR A 102 -9.50 3.66 -1.97
C THR A 102 -9.63 4.88 -2.87
N GLY A 103 -8.58 5.71 -3.00
CA GLY A 103 -8.62 7.01 -3.69
C GLY A 103 -9.22 8.15 -2.89
N GLU A 104 -9.89 7.84 -1.79
CA GLU A 104 -10.47 8.82 -0.88
C GLU A 104 -9.43 9.36 0.11
N HIS A 105 -9.80 10.42 0.82
CA HIS A 105 -9.04 10.84 2.00
C HIS A 105 -9.12 9.73 3.06
N GLY A 106 -8.00 9.13 3.44
CA GLY A 106 -7.98 8.22 4.59
C GLY A 106 -6.61 7.98 5.24
N TYR A 107 -6.63 7.25 6.34
CA TYR A 107 -5.46 6.95 7.15
C TYR A 107 -5.30 5.44 7.32
N GLU A 108 -4.06 5.02 7.57
CA GLU A 108 -3.72 3.66 7.99
C GLU A 108 -3.07 3.74 9.38
N LEU A 109 -3.54 2.91 10.30
CA LEU A 109 -3.09 2.87 11.68
C LEU A 109 -2.37 1.54 11.91
N LEU A 110 -1.18 1.60 12.49
CA LEU A 110 -0.34 0.44 12.74
C LEU A 110 -0.07 0.28 14.25
N PRO A 111 -1.03 -0.24 15.04
CA PRO A 111 -0.79 -0.63 16.42
C PRO A 111 -0.07 -1.99 16.51
N PRO A 112 0.61 -2.29 17.64
CA PRO A 112 1.10 -3.63 17.92
C PRO A 112 -0.04 -4.65 17.89
N TRP A 113 0.21 -5.81 17.28
CA TRP A 113 -0.79 -6.86 17.06
C TRP A 113 -1.51 -7.28 18.35
N GLU A 114 -0.76 -7.47 19.44
CA GLU A 114 -1.28 -7.95 20.73
C GLU A 114 -2.33 -7.01 21.34
N THR A 115 -2.25 -5.72 21.04
CA THR A 115 -3.11 -4.67 21.61
C THR A 115 -3.99 -3.99 20.56
N ALA A 116 -3.96 -4.46 19.31
CA ALA A 116 -4.66 -3.84 18.19
C ALA A 116 -6.19 -3.82 18.37
N GLY A 117 -6.76 -4.80 19.09
CA GLY A 117 -8.19 -4.87 19.38
C GLY A 117 -8.74 -3.61 20.06
N VAL A 118 -7.96 -3.02 20.98
CA VAL A 118 -8.34 -1.78 21.68
C VAL A 118 -8.56 -0.62 20.70
N VAL A 119 -7.68 -0.51 19.69
CA VAL A 119 -7.77 0.53 18.66
C VAL A 119 -8.88 0.20 17.67
N PHE A 120 -9.03 -1.07 17.29
CA PHE A 120 -10.08 -1.51 16.36
C PHE A 120 -11.48 -1.25 16.91
N ASP A 121 -11.76 -1.63 18.15
CA ASP A 121 -13.08 -1.45 18.76
C ASP A 121 -13.45 0.05 18.82
N ALA A 122 -12.50 0.90 19.24
CA ALA A 122 -12.68 2.35 19.27
C ALA A 122 -12.92 2.95 17.88
N LEU A 123 -12.24 2.44 16.85
CA LEU A 123 -12.46 2.84 15.46
C LEU A 123 -13.85 2.42 14.98
N VAL A 124 -14.32 1.22 15.29
CA VAL A 124 -15.64 0.73 14.88
C VAL A 124 -16.74 1.63 15.45
N ASP A 125 -16.65 1.99 16.73
CA ASP A 125 -17.60 2.89 17.37
C ASP A 125 -17.56 4.28 16.74
N ALA A 126 -16.37 4.89 16.61
CA ALA A 126 -16.21 6.22 16.04
C ALA A 126 -16.61 6.31 14.55
N VAL A 127 -16.33 5.26 13.77
CA VAL A 127 -16.77 5.16 12.36
C VAL A 127 -18.29 5.06 12.29
N SER A 128 -18.91 4.28 13.17
CA SER A 128 -20.37 4.13 13.23
C SER A 128 -21.06 5.43 13.61
N ASP A 129 -20.52 6.17 14.58
CA ASP A 129 -21.00 7.52 14.96
C ASP A 129 -20.83 8.54 13.81
N ALA A 130 -19.82 8.33 12.96
CA ALA A 130 -19.62 9.08 11.73
C ALA A 130 -20.46 8.57 10.53
N GLY A 131 -21.37 7.62 10.74
CA GLY A 131 -22.25 7.07 9.70
C GLY A 131 -21.54 6.18 8.67
N GLY A 132 -20.33 5.72 8.99
CA GLY A 132 -19.62 4.69 8.24
C GLY A 132 -19.90 3.29 8.77
N GLN A 133 -19.15 2.31 8.26
CA GLN A 133 -19.24 0.91 8.69
C GLN A 133 -17.94 0.17 8.37
N PRO A 134 -17.68 -0.98 9.02
CA PRO A 134 -16.61 -1.88 8.59
C PRO A 134 -16.78 -2.32 7.13
N ALA A 135 -15.68 -2.35 6.38
CA ALA A 135 -15.66 -2.74 4.98
C ALA A 135 -14.70 -3.91 4.76
N GLY A 136 -15.17 -4.93 4.03
CA GLY A 136 -14.38 -6.13 3.72
C GLY A 136 -13.58 -5.99 2.42
N LEU A 137 -12.88 -7.08 2.07
CA LEU A 137 -12.02 -7.16 0.88
C LEU A 137 -12.76 -6.87 -0.44
N GLY A 138 -14.03 -7.28 -0.56
CA GLY A 138 -14.82 -7.01 -1.77
C GLY A 138 -15.00 -5.51 -2.02
N ALA A 139 -15.35 -4.73 -0.99
CA ALA A 139 -15.48 -3.28 -1.10
C ALA A 139 -14.12 -2.60 -1.35
N ARG A 140 -13.04 -3.10 -0.74
CA ARG A 140 -11.68 -2.62 -1.02
C ARG A 140 -11.30 -2.83 -2.49
N ASP A 141 -11.61 -4.00 -3.05
CA ASP A 141 -11.29 -4.33 -4.43
C ASP A 141 -12.08 -3.50 -5.45
N THR A 142 -13.34 -3.15 -5.16
CA THR A 142 -14.11 -2.23 -6.01
C THR A 142 -13.51 -0.83 -6.01
N LEU A 143 -13.23 -0.26 -4.83
CA LEU A 143 -12.74 1.11 -4.70
C LEU A 143 -11.37 1.30 -5.35
N ARG A 144 -10.42 0.39 -5.09
CA ARG A 144 -9.09 0.46 -5.72
C ARG A 144 -9.16 0.33 -7.24
N THR A 145 -10.10 -0.47 -7.75
CA THR A 145 -10.27 -0.70 -9.19
C THR A 145 -10.85 0.53 -9.87
N GLU A 146 -11.83 1.19 -9.25
CA GLU A 146 -12.38 2.48 -9.73
C GLU A 146 -11.28 3.56 -9.82
N MET A 147 -10.29 3.50 -8.93
CA MET A 147 -9.14 4.41 -8.91
C MET A 147 -7.98 3.99 -9.81
N GLY A 148 -8.06 2.81 -10.46
CA GLY A 148 -6.98 2.27 -11.27
C GLY A 148 -5.73 1.89 -10.47
N TYR A 149 -5.87 1.58 -9.18
CA TYR A 149 -4.75 1.15 -8.35
C TYR A 149 -4.42 -0.34 -8.59
N PRO A 150 -3.13 -0.67 -8.83
CA PRO A 150 -2.72 -2.00 -9.23
C PRO A 150 -2.64 -2.95 -8.04
N LEU A 151 -3.23 -4.15 -8.15
CA LEU A 151 -3.12 -5.17 -7.12
C LEU A 151 -2.05 -6.21 -7.49
N HIS A 152 -1.14 -6.52 -6.57
CA HIS A 152 -0.19 -7.61 -6.74
C HIS A 152 -0.90 -8.97 -6.84
N GLY A 153 -0.46 -9.79 -7.80
CA GLY A 153 -1.14 -11.01 -8.25
C GLY A 153 -2.08 -10.80 -9.43
N HIS A 154 -2.41 -9.55 -9.78
CA HIS A 154 -3.30 -9.20 -10.90
C HIS A 154 -2.57 -8.30 -11.91
N GLU A 155 -2.38 -7.02 -11.55
CA GLU A 155 -1.72 -6.02 -12.40
C GLU A 155 -0.20 -6.00 -12.20
N LEU A 156 0.28 -6.53 -11.07
CA LEU A 156 1.70 -6.63 -10.73
C LEU A 156 2.03 -8.07 -10.39
N SER A 157 3.16 -8.56 -10.87
CA SER A 157 3.67 -9.89 -10.53
C SER A 157 5.16 -9.99 -10.88
N PRO A 158 5.86 -11.06 -10.47
CA PRO A 158 7.24 -11.31 -10.90
C PRO A 158 7.43 -11.42 -12.43
N GLU A 159 6.35 -11.53 -13.21
CA GLU A 159 6.34 -11.58 -14.68
C GLU A 159 5.78 -10.29 -15.33
N ILE A 160 5.26 -9.35 -14.55
CA ILE A 160 4.72 -8.06 -15.01
C ILE A 160 5.60 -6.94 -14.46
N SER A 161 6.20 -6.16 -15.37
CA SER A 161 7.00 -5.00 -14.96
C SER A 161 6.14 -3.79 -14.60
N PRO A 162 6.67 -2.83 -13.82
CA PRO A 162 5.99 -1.56 -13.58
C PRO A 162 5.65 -0.80 -14.86
N LEU A 163 6.44 -0.92 -15.94
CA LEU A 163 6.14 -0.25 -17.20
C LEU A 163 4.93 -0.87 -17.89
N GLN A 164 4.83 -2.20 -17.88
CA GLN A 164 3.65 -2.92 -18.37
C GLN A 164 2.39 -2.55 -17.59
N ALA A 165 2.52 -2.36 -16.27
CA ALA A 165 1.44 -1.96 -15.37
C ALA A 165 1.12 -0.45 -15.37
N ARG A 166 1.79 0.37 -16.21
CA ARG A 166 1.69 1.85 -16.22
C ARG A 166 2.10 2.52 -14.89
N CYS A 167 2.85 1.82 -14.05
CA CYS A 167 3.43 2.31 -12.79
C CYS A 167 4.85 2.89 -12.95
N GLY A 168 5.28 3.22 -14.18
CA GLY A 168 6.62 3.77 -14.45
C GLY A 168 6.91 5.11 -13.76
N TRP A 169 5.87 5.80 -13.27
CA TRP A 169 5.98 7.02 -12.46
C TRP A 169 6.56 6.76 -11.06
N ALA A 170 6.43 5.53 -10.54
CA ALA A 170 6.94 5.13 -9.23
C ALA A 170 8.43 4.70 -9.27
N ILE A 171 9.06 4.70 -10.46
CA ILE A 171 10.47 4.35 -10.63
C ILE A 171 11.34 5.60 -10.50
N GLY A 172 12.27 5.58 -9.56
CA GLY A 172 13.31 6.59 -9.40
C GLY A 172 14.40 6.49 -10.47
N TRP A 173 14.08 6.81 -11.72
CA TRP A 173 14.96 6.60 -12.90
C TRP A 173 16.36 7.21 -12.80
N LYS A 174 16.55 8.22 -11.95
CA LYS A 174 17.83 8.91 -11.75
C LYS A 174 18.70 8.26 -10.68
N LYS A 175 18.21 7.25 -9.97
CA LYS A 175 18.99 6.53 -8.95
C LYS A 175 20.07 5.69 -9.63
N ASP A 176 21.26 5.69 -9.04
CA ASP A 176 22.40 4.92 -9.56
C ASP A 176 22.13 3.42 -9.50
N ALA A 177 21.48 2.96 -8.44
CA ALA A 177 21.08 1.57 -8.25
C ALA A 177 19.63 1.46 -7.74
N PHE A 178 18.92 0.45 -8.23
CA PHE A 178 17.64 -0.03 -7.72
C PHE A 178 17.35 -1.42 -8.28
N PHE A 179 16.46 -2.16 -7.63
CA PHE A 179 16.08 -3.50 -8.06
C PHE A 179 15.50 -3.53 -9.49
N GLY A 180 16.01 -4.46 -10.31
CA GLY A 180 15.59 -4.62 -11.71
C GLY A 180 16.05 -3.51 -12.66
N ARG A 181 16.96 -2.62 -12.25
CA ARG A 181 17.34 -1.41 -13.00
C ARG A 181 17.65 -1.65 -14.47
N ASP A 182 18.53 -2.61 -14.77
CA ASP A 182 19.01 -2.79 -16.15
C ASP A 182 17.89 -3.30 -17.07
N ALA A 183 17.09 -4.26 -16.61
CA ALA A 183 15.92 -4.74 -17.35
C ALA A 183 14.87 -3.63 -17.55
N LEU A 184 14.61 -2.81 -16.52
CA LEU A 184 13.65 -1.71 -16.60
C LEU A 184 14.11 -0.58 -17.52
N LEU A 185 15.41 -0.27 -17.56
CA LEU A 185 15.97 0.69 -18.50
C LEU A 185 15.91 0.18 -19.94
N ALA A 186 16.22 -1.10 -20.15
CA ALA A 186 16.10 -1.74 -21.47
C ALA A 186 14.64 -1.72 -21.96
N GLU A 187 13.68 -2.09 -21.10
CA GLU A 187 12.25 -2.03 -21.44
C GLU A 187 11.76 -0.60 -21.66
N LYS A 188 12.25 0.38 -20.88
CA LYS A 188 11.93 1.80 -21.11
C LYS A 188 12.38 2.28 -22.49
N ALA A 189 13.54 1.82 -22.97
CA ALA A 189 14.07 2.19 -24.28
C ALA A 189 13.34 1.47 -25.43
N ALA A 190 13.02 0.18 -25.26
CA ALA A 190 12.35 -0.62 -26.28
C ALA A 190 10.83 -0.41 -26.34
N GLY A 191 10.23 0.04 -25.24
CA GLY A 191 8.77 0.04 -25.03
C GLY A 191 8.27 -1.28 -24.42
N PRO A 192 7.30 -1.24 -23.50
CA PRO A 192 6.78 -2.44 -22.87
C PRO A 192 6.01 -3.30 -23.87
N ARG A 193 6.23 -4.62 -23.83
CA ARG A 193 5.61 -5.60 -24.76
C ARG A 193 4.08 -5.73 -24.63
N ARG A 194 3.52 -5.28 -23.52
CA ARG A 194 2.09 -5.21 -23.21
C ARG A 194 1.85 -4.01 -22.30
N LEU A 195 0.63 -3.48 -22.29
CA LEU A 195 0.28 -2.32 -21.48
C LEU A 195 -1.08 -2.52 -20.83
N LEU A 196 -1.17 -2.26 -19.52
CA LEU A 196 -2.42 -2.22 -18.77
C LEU A 196 -3.33 -1.12 -19.33
N ARG A 197 -4.60 -1.46 -19.52
CA ARG A 197 -5.64 -0.55 -20.03
C ARG A 197 -6.91 -0.75 -19.22
N ASP A 198 -7.56 0.35 -18.89
CA ASP A 198 -8.89 0.32 -18.30
C ASP A 198 -9.92 0.09 -19.41
N CYS A 199 -10.86 -0.82 -19.16
CA CYS A 199 -11.92 -1.16 -20.09
C CYS A 199 -13.28 -0.92 -19.41
N GLY A 200 -14.04 0.05 -19.90
CA GLY A 200 -15.44 0.23 -19.52
C GLY A 200 -16.35 -0.59 -20.42
N TRP A 201 -17.17 -1.46 -19.85
CA TRP A 201 -18.22 -2.17 -20.57
C TRP A 201 -19.50 -1.33 -20.48
N SER A 202 -20.00 -0.83 -21.61
CA SER A 202 -21.36 -0.29 -21.64
C SER A 202 -22.36 -1.45 -21.82
N ALA A 203 -23.37 -1.52 -20.96
CA ALA A 203 -24.50 -2.42 -21.14
C ALA A 203 -25.42 -1.91 -22.26
N ALA A 204 -24.89 -1.85 -23.48
CA ALA A 204 -25.67 -1.64 -24.69
C ALA A 204 -25.60 -2.94 -25.50
N ALA A 205 -26.74 -3.62 -25.60
CA ALA A 205 -27.01 -4.84 -26.38
C ALA A 205 -26.68 -6.20 -25.73
N CYS A 206 -27.50 -6.61 -24.74
CA CYS A 206 -27.78 -8.03 -24.47
C CYS A 206 -29.27 -8.25 -24.17
N CYS A 207 -30.16 -7.61 -24.92
CA CYS A 207 -31.55 -8.04 -25.03
C CYS A 207 -31.81 -8.35 -26.51
N VAL A 208 -31.59 -9.61 -26.90
CA VAL A 208 -32.20 -10.13 -28.12
C VAL A 208 -33.69 -10.34 -27.79
N PRO A 209 -34.63 -9.69 -28.49
CA PRO A 209 -36.04 -9.91 -28.24
C PRO A 209 -36.39 -11.36 -28.63
N VAL A 210 -36.98 -12.10 -27.68
CA VAL A 210 -37.73 -13.33 -27.94
C VAL A 210 -39.13 -12.97 -28.38
#